data_AF-A0A523KHI7-F1
#
_entry.id   AF-A0A523KHI7-F1
#
_cell.length_a   1.000
_cell.length_b   1.000
_cell.length_c   1.000
_cell.angle_alpha   90.00
_cell.angle_beta   90.00
_cell.angle_gamma   90.00
#
_symmetry.space_group_name_H-M   'P 1'
#
loop_
_entity.id
_entity.type
_entity.pdbx_description
1 polymer ?
#
loop_
_entity_poly.entity_id
_entity_poly.type
_entity_poly.pdbx_seq_one_letter_code
_entity_poly.pdbx_strand_id
1 'polypeptide(L)'
;MNENTLDDAGRNIMSFLVRILGFFLLLAGLWVAIQVLLTAQDLYVHPEKIERFAVAIEKGSNIDKTLAPIRDSLIVGSDSENGVKQYTETGKRPAPVGTGNIRVSYFFAWIIALLLLLLIARISLTAIKTGGELVLYDVQIKQFARMLAKESHKIRD
;
A
#
# COMPACT_ATOMS: atom_id res chain seq x y z
N MET A 1 20.62 -39.28 -32.14
CA MET A 1 19.77 -38.14 -32.54
C MET A 1 18.50 -38.17 -31.71
N ASN A 2 18.44 -37.49 -30.55
CA ASN A 2 17.19 -37.26 -29.79
C ASN A 2 17.34 -36.31 -28.58
N GLU A 3 18.54 -35.84 -28.25
CA GLU A 3 18.73 -34.97 -27.08
C GLU A 3 18.19 -33.54 -27.28
N ASN A 4 18.20 -33.04 -28.53
CA ASN A 4 17.73 -31.69 -28.84
C ASN A 4 16.21 -31.51 -28.69
N THR A 5 15.40 -32.56 -28.90
CA THR A 5 13.94 -32.45 -28.87
C THR A 5 13.35 -32.44 -27.46
N LEU A 6 14.03 -33.08 -26.50
CA LEU A 6 13.63 -33.06 -25.09
C LEU A 6 13.92 -31.70 -24.45
N ASP A 7 15.06 -31.08 -24.79
CA ASP A 7 15.44 -29.77 -24.27
C ASP A 7 14.54 -28.64 -24.82
N ASP A 8 14.14 -28.74 -26.09
CA ASP A 8 13.19 -27.80 -26.69
C ASP A 8 11.77 -27.92 -26.10
N ALA A 9 11.31 -29.14 -25.79
CA ALA A 9 10.02 -29.35 -25.12
C ALA A 9 10.03 -28.78 -23.69
N GLY A 10 11.10 -29.03 -22.93
CA GLY A 10 11.28 -28.49 -21.57
C GLY A 10 11.37 -26.96 -21.54
N ARG A 11 12.06 -26.35 -22.50
CA ARG A 11 12.18 -24.88 -22.59
C ARG A 11 10.84 -24.22 -22.92
N ASN A 12 10.03 -24.85 -23.78
CA ASN A 12 8.68 -24.38 -24.10
C ASN A 12 7.70 -24.54 -22.93
N ILE A 13 7.74 -25.67 -22.20
CA ILE A 13 6.86 -25.89 -21.04
C ILE A 13 7.19 -24.90 -19.90
N MET A 14 8.49 -24.63 -19.69
CA MET A 14 8.96 -23.67 -18.69
C MET A 14 8.50 -22.25 -19.05
N SER A 15 8.64 -21.82 -20.30
CA SER A 15 8.17 -20.52 -20.79
C SER A 15 6.66 -20.36 -20.61
N PHE A 16 5.89 -21.41 -20.89
CA PHE A 16 4.43 -21.41 -20.71
C PHE A 16 4.01 -21.26 -19.25
N LEU A 17 4.66 -21.98 -18.34
CA LEU A 17 4.40 -21.89 -16.89
C LEU A 17 4.76 -20.50 -16.34
N VAL A 18 5.91 -19.95 -16.72
CA VAL A 18 6.33 -18.60 -16.33
C VAL A 18 5.32 -17.55 -16.80
N ARG A 19 4.76 -17.71 -18.00
CA ARG A 19 3.73 -16.82 -18.54
C ARG A 19 2.41 -16.91 -17.79
N ILE A 20 1.96 -18.12 -17.44
CA ILE A 20 0.76 -18.31 -16.61
C ILE A 20 0.96 -17.68 -15.23
N LEU A 21 2.12 -17.92 -14.63
CA LEU A 21 2.46 -17.38 -13.31
C LEU A 21 2.53 -15.84 -13.35
N GLY A 22 3.15 -15.26 -14.37
CA GLY A 22 3.19 -13.81 -14.57
C GLY A 22 1.80 -13.21 -14.77
N PHE A 23 0.94 -13.86 -15.54
CA PHE A 23 -0.45 -13.44 -15.73
C PHE A 23 -1.24 -13.50 -14.42
N PHE A 24 -1.05 -14.55 -13.63
CA PHE A 24 -1.70 -14.69 -12.32
C PHE A 24 -1.22 -13.60 -11.34
N LEU A 25 0.08 -13.34 -11.28
CA LEU A 25 0.66 -12.26 -10.47
C LEU A 25 0.12 -10.88 -10.86
N LEU A 26 -0.06 -10.65 -12.17
CA LEU A 26 -0.66 -9.42 -12.70
C LEU A 26 -2.11 -9.28 -12.23
N LEU A 27 -2.94 -10.32 -12.38
CA LEU A 27 -4.34 -10.30 -11.91
C LEU A 27 -4.43 -10.10 -10.40
N ALA A 28 -3.63 -10.84 -9.62
CA ALA A 28 -3.63 -10.75 -8.18
C ALA A 28 -3.21 -9.35 -7.71
N GLY A 29 -2.15 -8.79 -8.30
CA GLY A 29 -1.70 -7.44 -8.01
C GLY A 29 -2.77 -6.40 -8.32
N LEU A 30 -3.40 -6.48 -9.50
CA LEU A 30 -4.50 -5.59 -9.90
C LEU A 30 -5.70 -5.69 -8.96
N TRP A 31 -6.09 -6.91 -8.59
CA TRP A 31 -7.17 -7.16 -7.64
C TRP A 31 -6.90 -6.48 -6.28
N VAL A 32 -5.68 -6.63 -5.76
CA VAL A 32 -5.26 -5.99 -4.51
C VAL A 32 -5.26 -4.47 -4.64
N ALA A 33 -4.80 -3.92 -5.77
CA ALA A 33 -4.81 -2.47 -5.99
C ALA A 33 -6.23 -1.89 -5.93
N ILE A 34 -7.20 -2.57 -6.55
CA ILE A 34 -8.62 -2.18 -6.49
C ILE A 34 -9.13 -2.27 -5.06
N GLN A 35 -8.83 -3.35 -4.33
CA GLN A 35 -9.19 -3.49 -2.92
C GLN A 35 -8.64 -2.35 -2.04
N VAL A 36 -7.39 -1.96 -2.26
CA VAL A 36 -6.77 -0.83 -1.55
C VAL A 36 -7.52 0.48 -1.83
N LEU A 37 -7.91 0.74 -3.09
CA LEU A 37 -8.67 1.93 -3.46
C LEU A 37 -10.05 1.95 -2.79
N LEU A 38 -10.77 0.83 -2.83
CA LEU A 38 -12.08 0.70 -2.18
C LEU A 38 -11.97 0.84 -0.66
N THR A 39 -10.92 0.27 -0.07
CA THR A 39 -10.66 0.40 1.37
C THR A 39 -10.34 1.85 1.75
N ALA A 40 -9.55 2.55 0.95
CA ALA A 40 -9.25 3.96 1.18
C ALA A 40 -10.52 4.83 1.08
N GLN A 41 -11.38 4.55 0.10
CA GLN A 41 -12.67 5.21 -0.04
C GLN A 41 -13.61 4.90 1.14
N ASP A 42 -13.73 3.64 1.52
CA ASP A 42 -14.53 3.21 2.67
C ASP A 42 -14.05 3.87 3.98
N LEU A 43 -12.73 3.98 4.16
CA LEU A 43 -12.14 4.64 5.32
C LEU A 43 -12.43 6.15 5.35
N TYR A 44 -12.51 6.78 4.18
CA TYR A 44 -12.89 8.18 4.02
C TYR A 44 -14.38 8.41 4.34
N VAL A 45 -15.26 7.52 3.87
CA VAL A 45 -16.71 7.63 4.07
C VAL A 45 -17.12 7.23 5.50
N HIS A 46 -16.43 6.26 6.10
CA HIS A 46 -16.72 5.72 7.44
C HIS A 46 -15.55 5.92 8.41
N PRO A 47 -15.40 7.12 9.01
CA PRO A 47 -14.26 7.45 9.89
C PRO A 47 -14.27 6.70 11.22
N GLU A 48 -15.35 5.99 11.58
CA GLU A 48 -15.48 5.22 12.83
C GLU A 48 -14.35 4.20 13.05
N LYS A 49 -13.81 3.63 11.96
CA LYS A 49 -12.69 2.69 12.01
C LYS A 49 -11.41 3.36 12.52
N ILE A 50 -11.18 4.61 12.12
CA ILE A 50 -10.04 5.40 12.59
C ILE A 50 -10.21 5.78 14.04
N GLU A 51 -11.43 6.08 14.50
CA GLU A 51 -11.67 6.39 15.91
C GLU A 51 -11.32 5.20 16.82
N ARG A 52 -11.74 3.99 16.45
CA ARG A 52 -11.37 2.76 17.19
C ARG A 52 -9.86 2.55 17.18
N PHE A 53 -9.20 2.82 16.05
CA PHE A 53 -7.76 2.70 15.93
C PHE A 53 -7.02 3.75 16.76
N ALA A 54 -7.51 4.99 16.79
CA ALA A 54 -6.98 6.07 17.64
C ALA A 54 -7.09 5.73 19.12
N VAL A 55 -8.22 5.16 19.56
CA VAL A 55 -8.39 4.69 20.95
C VAL A 55 -7.43 3.54 21.26
N ALA A 56 -7.20 2.61 20.33
CA ALA A 56 -6.24 1.53 20.51
C ALA A 56 -4.79 2.05 20.59
N ILE A 57 -4.42 3.02 19.74
CA ILE A 57 -3.13 3.69 19.76
C ILE A 57 -2.94 4.45 21.09
N GLU A 58 -3.94 5.22 21.53
CA GLU A 58 -3.85 5.95 22.79
C GLU A 58 -3.72 5.02 23.98
N LYS A 59 -4.48 3.91 24.00
CA LYS A 59 -4.37 2.89 25.04
C LYS A 59 -2.97 2.24 25.07
N GLY A 60 -2.36 2.00 23.92
CA GLY A 60 -1.05 1.37 23.82
C GLY A 60 0.13 2.33 24.03
N SER A 61 -0.01 3.60 23.63
CA SER A 61 1.10 4.52 23.47
C SER A 61 0.96 5.84 24.25
N ASN A 62 -0.19 6.12 24.88
CA ASN A 62 -0.49 7.36 25.63
C ASN A 62 0.04 8.63 24.92
N ILE A 63 -0.17 8.71 23.60
CA ILE A 63 0.39 9.78 22.75
C ILE A 63 -0.21 11.12 23.13
N ASP A 64 -1.50 11.14 23.47
CA ASP A 64 -2.19 12.37 23.85
C ASP A 64 -1.62 12.95 25.15
N LYS A 65 -1.19 12.10 26.10
CA LYS A 65 -0.57 12.55 27.37
C LYS A 65 0.88 13.00 27.20
N THR A 66 1.66 12.29 26.36
CA THR A 66 3.08 12.60 26.16
C THR A 66 3.29 13.86 25.33
N LEU A 67 2.36 14.19 24.43
CA LEU A 67 2.41 15.39 23.59
C LEU A 67 1.61 16.56 24.16
N ALA A 68 0.84 16.37 25.24
CA ALA A 68 0.11 17.45 25.92
C ALA A 68 0.99 18.67 26.26
N PRO A 69 2.22 18.53 26.82
CA PRO A 69 3.06 19.68 27.15
C PRO A 69 3.50 20.51 25.92
N ILE A 70 3.70 19.84 24.78
CA ILE A 70 4.07 20.50 23.52
C ILE A 70 2.85 21.20 22.93
N ARG A 71 1.67 20.58 23.01
CA ARG A 71 0.43 21.18 22.56
C ARG A 71 0.04 22.39 23.40
N ASP A 72 0.14 22.29 24.73
CA ASP A 72 -0.21 23.38 25.64
C ASP A 72 0.74 24.57 25.46
N SER A 73 2.04 24.33 25.23
CA SER A 73 2.99 25.41 24.93
C SER A 73 2.74 26.11 23.58
N LEU A 74 2.14 25.43 22.61
CA LEU A 74 1.72 26.03 21.33
C LEU A 74 0.41 26.83 21.45
N ILE A 75 -0.45 26.53 22.44
CA ILE A 75 -1.75 27.21 22.65
C ILE A 75 -1.61 28.43 23.58
N VAL A 76 -0.61 28.45 24.47
CA VAL A 76 -0.34 29.55 25.42
C VAL A 76 0.01 30.90 24.77
N GLY A 77 0.18 30.96 23.44
CA GLY A 77 0.36 32.22 22.69
C GLY A 77 -0.94 32.90 22.23
N SER A 78 -2.12 32.40 22.60
CA SER A 78 -3.42 32.99 22.23
C SER A 78 -4.25 33.24 23.50
N ASP A 79 -4.29 34.52 23.88
CA ASP A 79 -4.87 35.16 25.06
C ASP A 79 -5.90 34.40 25.93
N SER A 80 -5.68 34.55 27.24
CA SER A 80 -6.64 34.39 28.33
C SER A 80 -8.07 34.82 27.98
N GLU A 81 -9.03 33.93 28.25
CA GLU A 81 -10.13 34.11 29.21
C GLU A 81 -11.19 33.04 28.97
N ASN A 82 -11.16 31.97 29.77
CA ASN A 82 -12.30 31.44 30.52
C ASN A 82 -12.10 29.97 30.91
N GLY A 83 -12.10 29.74 32.22
CA GLY A 83 -12.74 28.56 32.80
C GLY A 83 -11.95 27.25 32.77
N VAL A 84 -11.14 27.07 33.80
CA VAL A 84 -10.91 25.81 34.54
C VAL A 84 -11.92 24.70 34.14
N LYS A 85 -11.43 23.51 33.77
CA LYS A 85 -11.50 22.27 34.59
C LYS A 85 -10.58 21.18 34.05
N GLN A 86 -9.53 20.94 34.81
CA GLN A 86 -8.82 19.68 34.89
C GLN A 86 -9.78 18.60 35.39
N TYR A 87 -9.92 17.49 34.66
CA TYR A 87 -10.60 16.29 35.15
C TYR A 87 -9.66 15.10 35.00
N THR A 88 -9.20 14.64 36.16
CA THR A 88 -8.70 13.30 36.42
C THR A 88 -9.83 12.27 36.26
N GLU A 89 -9.51 11.22 35.51
CA GLU A 89 -9.98 9.82 35.65
C GLU A 89 -11.47 9.42 35.55
N THR A 90 -11.65 8.24 34.94
CA THR A 90 -12.80 7.31 34.92
C THR A 90 -13.98 7.57 33.97
N GLY A 91 -14.31 6.55 33.17
CA GLY A 91 -15.70 6.30 32.74
C GLY A 91 -16.05 6.56 31.27
N LYS A 92 -15.70 5.62 30.39
CA LYS A 92 -16.62 5.00 29.41
C LYS A 92 -17.73 5.90 28.81
N ARG A 93 -17.39 6.78 27.87
CA ARG A 93 -18.31 7.25 26.82
C ARG A 93 -17.50 7.77 25.62
N PRO A 94 -17.80 7.39 24.37
CA PRO A 94 -17.19 8.05 23.22
C PRO A 94 -17.73 9.47 23.19
N ALA A 95 -16.88 10.45 23.51
CA ALA A 95 -17.25 11.86 23.49
C ALA A 95 -17.64 12.25 22.06
N PRO A 96 -18.82 12.85 21.83
CA PRO A 96 -19.18 13.41 20.54
C PRO A 96 -18.24 14.58 20.25
N VAL A 97 -17.85 14.68 18.98
CA VAL A 97 -17.05 15.75 18.39
C VAL A 97 -17.56 17.11 18.87
N GLY A 98 -16.90 17.77 19.83
CA GLY A 98 -17.45 19.02 20.38
C GLY A 98 -16.76 19.72 21.55
N THR A 99 -15.64 19.26 22.10
CA THR A 99 -14.98 19.99 23.20
C THR A 99 -13.46 19.95 23.08
N GLY A 100 -12.90 21.00 22.46
CA GLY A 100 -11.60 21.64 22.74
C GLY A 100 -10.30 20.83 22.77
N ASN A 101 -10.35 19.50 22.70
CA ASN A 101 -9.19 18.63 22.83
C ASN A 101 -8.93 17.92 21.50
N ILE A 102 -8.09 18.54 20.67
CA ILE A 102 -7.55 17.93 19.46
C ILE A 102 -6.84 16.62 19.87
N ARG A 103 -7.45 15.47 19.58
CA ARG A 103 -6.87 14.14 19.84
C ARG A 103 -5.76 13.89 18.85
N VAL A 104 -4.50 14.05 19.27
CA VAL A 104 -3.32 13.86 18.41
C VAL A 104 -3.26 12.40 17.95
N SER A 105 -3.68 11.47 18.80
CA SER A 105 -3.90 10.06 18.50
C SER A 105 -4.78 9.81 17.26
N TYR A 106 -5.80 10.64 17.00
CA TYR A 106 -6.66 10.54 15.81
C TYR A 106 -5.90 10.91 14.52
N PHE A 107 -5.05 11.93 14.55
CA PHE A 107 -4.21 12.28 13.40
C PHE A 107 -3.16 11.21 13.12
N PHE A 108 -2.53 10.66 14.16
CA PHE A 108 -1.59 9.55 14.01
C PHE A 108 -2.28 8.30 13.45
N ALA A 109 -3.51 8.00 13.87
CA ALA A 109 -4.29 6.89 13.33
C ALA A 109 -4.50 7.02 11.81
N TRP A 110 -4.82 8.22 11.32
CA TRP A 110 -4.90 8.50 9.88
C TRP A 110 -3.56 8.30 9.16
N ILE A 111 -2.47 8.85 9.70
CA ILE A 111 -1.13 8.72 9.10
C ILE A 111 -0.74 7.25 8.97
N ILE A 112 -0.89 6.47 10.04
CA ILE A 112 -0.55 5.04 10.07
C ILE A 112 -1.41 4.27 9.07
N ALA A 113 -2.71 4.54 9.02
CA ALA A 113 -3.62 3.86 8.09
C ALA A 113 -3.26 4.15 6.62
N LEU A 114 -2.97 5.41 6.29
CA LEU A 114 -2.53 5.79 4.94
C LEU A 114 -1.17 5.17 4.59
N LEU A 115 -0.25 5.09 5.54
CA LEU A 115 1.06 4.47 5.34
C LEU A 115 0.94 2.96 5.08
N LEU A 116 0.06 2.27 5.82
CA LEU A 116 -0.26 0.85 5.58
C LEU A 116 -0.86 0.63 4.19
N LEU A 117 -1.84 1.44 3.80
CA LEU A 117 -2.45 1.37 2.46
C LEU A 117 -1.41 1.62 1.36
N LEU A 118 -0.53 2.61 1.55
CA LEU A 118 0.57 2.90 0.63
C LEU A 118 1.54 1.72 0.50
N LEU A 119 1.90 1.08 1.61
CA LEU A 119 2.78 -0.08 1.62
C LEU A 119 2.19 -1.22 0.79
N ILE A 120 0.91 -1.54 1.01
CA ILE A 120 0.20 -2.59 0.28
C ILE A 120 0.11 -2.22 -1.21
N ALA A 121 -0.22 -0.97 -1.53
CA ALA A 121 -0.24 -0.49 -2.91
C ALA A 121 1.12 -0.64 -3.60
N ARG A 122 2.21 -0.30 -2.93
CA ARG A 122 3.59 -0.45 -3.45
C ARG A 122 3.93 -1.91 -3.74
N ILE A 123 3.58 -2.82 -2.83
CA ILE A 123 3.82 -4.26 -3.00
C ILE A 123 3.01 -4.78 -4.19
N SER A 124 1.74 -4.40 -4.27
CA SER A 124 0.86 -4.74 -5.40
C SER A 124 1.44 -4.24 -6.73
N LEU A 125 1.87 -2.97 -6.81
CA LEU A 125 2.45 -2.41 -8.02
C LEU A 125 3.72 -3.14 -8.46
N THR A 126 4.55 -3.55 -7.49
CA THR A 126 5.75 -4.35 -7.75
C THR A 126 5.38 -5.74 -8.29
N ALA A 127 4.35 -6.39 -7.73
CA ALA A 127 3.86 -7.67 -8.23
C ALA A 127 3.28 -7.57 -9.65
N ILE A 128 2.54 -6.50 -9.96
CA ILE A 128 2.03 -6.22 -11.32
C ILE A 128 3.20 -6.05 -12.29
N LYS A 129 4.21 -5.25 -11.91
CA LYS A 129 5.37 -4.98 -12.78
C LYS A 129 6.14 -6.27 -13.09
N THR A 130 6.48 -7.04 -12.06
CA THR A 130 7.17 -8.32 -12.22
C THR A 130 6.32 -9.31 -13.01
N GLY A 131 5.02 -9.44 -12.70
CA GLY A 131 4.11 -10.31 -13.43
C GLY A 131 3.97 -9.95 -14.92
N GLY A 132 3.92 -8.66 -15.24
CA GLY A 132 3.91 -8.15 -16.61
C GLY A 132 5.19 -8.45 -17.38
N GLU A 133 6.36 -8.24 -16.75
CA GLU A 133 7.66 -8.58 -17.35
C GLU A 133 7.78 -10.08 -17.66
N LEU A 134 7.30 -10.96 -16.77
CA LEU A 134 7.27 -12.42 -17.00
C LEU A 134 6.41 -12.82 -18.22
N VAL A 135 5.31 -12.11 -18.49
CA VAL A 135 4.46 -12.37 -19.65
C VAL A 135 5.08 -11.85 -20.95
N LEU A 136 5.84 -10.76 -20.88
CA LEU A 136 6.40 -10.05 -22.04
C LEU A 136 7.80 -10.53 -22.46
N TYR A 137 8.51 -11.25 -21.59
CA TYR A 137 9.91 -11.67 -21.80
C TYR A 137 10.14 -12.37 -23.15
N ASP A 138 9.23 -13.27 -23.55
CA ASP A 138 9.34 -14.02 -24.82
C ASP A 138 9.04 -13.17 -26.06
N VAL A 139 8.21 -12.11 -25.93
CA VAL A 139 7.88 -11.22 -27.06
C VAL A 139 9.07 -10.36 -27.45
N GLN A 140 9.80 -9.82 -26.47
CA GLN A 140 10.96 -8.97 -26.72
C GLN A 140 12.09 -9.78 -27.37
N ILE A 141 12.41 -10.96 -26.82
CA ILE A 141 13.48 -11.82 -27.34
C ILE A 141 13.18 -12.28 -28.78
N LYS A 142 11.91 -12.62 -29.09
CA LYS A 142 11.50 -12.98 -30.45
C LYS A 142 11.62 -11.82 -31.45
N GLN A 143 11.37 -10.59 -31.02
CA GLN A 143 11.54 -9.40 -31.86
C GLN A 143 13.02 -9.13 -32.15
N PHE A 144 13.89 -9.22 -31.14
CA PHE A 144 15.34 -9.08 -31.31
C PHE A 144 15.91 -10.17 -32.22
N ALA A 145 15.52 -11.43 -32.04
CA ALA A 145 15.95 -12.53 -32.89
C ALA A 145 15.50 -12.34 -34.36
N ARG A 146 14.27 -11.83 -34.58
CA ARG A 146 13.79 -11.48 -35.92
C ARG A 146 14.57 -10.33 -36.55
N MET A 147 14.95 -9.31 -35.78
CA MET A 147 15.76 -8.20 -36.31
C MET A 147 17.18 -8.67 -36.68
N LEU A 148 17.82 -9.47 -35.82
CA LEU A 148 19.14 -10.06 -36.09
C LEU A 148 19.13 -10.99 -37.31
N ALA A 149 18.10 -11.84 -37.44
CA ALA A 149 17.97 -12.71 -38.62
C ALA A 149 17.78 -11.90 -39.91
N LYS A 150 17.05 -10.78 -39.83
CA LYS A 150 16.79 -9.90 -40.98
C LYS A 150 18.04 -9.12 -41.41
N GLU A 151 18.87 -8.69 -40.46
CA GLU A 151 20.18 -8.08 -40.74
C GLU A 151 21.18 -9.11 -41.28
N SER A 152 21.26 -10.30 -40.69
CA SER A 152 22.14 -11.38 -41.14
C SER A 152 21.84 -11.80 -42.59
N HIS A 153 20.55 -11.86 -42.97
CA HIS A 153 20.19 -12.22 -44.34
C HIS A 153 20.53 -11.13 -45.35
N LYS A 154 20.47 -9.85 -44.94
CA LYS A 154 20.81 -8.70 -45.79
C LYS A 154 22.33 -8.57 -46.05
N ILE A 155 23.17 -9.14 -45.19
CA ILE A 155 24.65 -9.12 -45.34
C ILE A 155 25.14 -10.28 -46.22
N ARG A 156 24.32 -11.32 -46.42
CA ARG A 156 24.69 -12.54 -47.16
C ARG A 156 24.30 -12.50 -48.65
N ASP A 157 23.43 -11.57 -49.04
CA ASP A 157 23.09 -11.25 -50.44
C ASP A 157 23.87 -10.00 -50.89
#